data_AF-A0A849DZ49-F1
#
_entry.id   AF-A0A849DZ49-F1
#
_cell.length_a   1.000
_cell.length_b   1.000
_cell.length_c   1.000
_cell.angle_alpha   90.00
_cell.angle_beta   90.00
_cell.angle_gamma   90.00
#
_symmetry.space_group_name_H-M   'P 1'
#
loop_
_entity.id
_entity.type
_entity.pdbx_description
1 polymer ?
#
loop_
_entity_poly.entity_id
_entity_poly.type
_entity_poly.pdbx_seq_one_letter_code
_entity_poly.pdbx_strand_id
1 'polypeptide(L)'
;MKSVILKVCLAGLGVAFYTGTAHAAAFSANYGDFSGTTVSYNQVTESSGTDSNALYYAPTVTGDSLNFDPIFSAFASGAGGTDTTDGQLGFDIHSDPGNFINKLMFSERGDFSLSGFSNDAYADVSASFFVEILEVDGVALPQPLNASTAMTFNPNANGSFLLSAGGVPLYDGIWSGDMMIDIEDLLVQNGITFVNGATKIHMELDNTLTALSQAGTSAYIAKKDFQGFSVTAIPEPATLGLVSIFSAGLFFTRRLFPAV
;
A
#
# COMPACT_ATOMS: atom_id res chain seq x y z
N MET A 1 -8.68 -35.71 78.85
CA MET A 1 -9.16 -35.16 77.56
C MET A 1 -7.95 -34.79 76.71
N LYS A 2 -7.61 -35.58 75.68
CA LYS A 2 -6.54 -35.26 74.72
C LYS A 2 -7.23 -34.86 73.41
N SER A 3 -7.10 -33.59 73.04
CA SER A 3 -7.64 -33.04 71.78
C SER A 3 -6.69 -33.38 70.63
N VAL A 4 -7.22 -34.04 69.60
CA VAL A 4 -6.51 -34.38 68.37
C VAL A 4 -6.92 -33.35 67.32
N ILE A 5 -6.01 -32.46 66.94
CA ILE A 5 -6.21 -31.46 65.90
C ILE A 5 -5.77 -32.07 64.56
N LEU A 6 -6.74 -32.36 63.69
CA LEU A 6 -6.53 -32.87 62.34
C LEU A 6 -6.16 -31.72 61.40
N LYS A 7 -4.89 -31.65 60.97
CA LYS A 7 -4.45 -30.73 59.91
C LYS A 7 -4.79 -31.34 58.55
N VAL A 8 -5.76 -30.75 57.85
CA VAL A 8 -6.07 -31.07 56.45
C VAL A 8 -5.16 -30.21 55.56
N CYS A 9 -4.17 -30.84 54.93
CA CYS A 9 -3.35 -30.22 53.89
C CYS A 9 -4.13 -30.25 52.56
N LEU A 10 -4.64 -29.11 52.13
CA LEU A 10 -5.28 -28.93 50.82
C LEU A 10 -4.18 -28.68 49.77
N ALA A 11 -3.81 -29.72 49.02
CA ALA A 11 -2.90 -29.59 47.89
C ALA A 11 -3.66 -29.00 46.69
N GLY A 12 -3.46 -27.71 46.41
CA GLY A 12 -4.01 -27.05 45.23
C GLY A 12 -3.30 -27.51 43.97
N LEU A 13 -4.01 -28.24 43.11
CA LEU A 13 -3.56 -28.59 41.77
C LEU A 13 -3.78 -27.37 40.84
N GLY A 14 -2.73 -26.58 40.64
CA GLY A 14 -2.74 -25.46 39.70
C GLY A 14 -2.70 -25.99 38.26
N VAL A 15 -3.86 -26.03 37.58
CA VAL A 15 -3.93 -26.28 36.15
C VAL A 15 -3.55 -24.99 35.43
N ALA A 16 -2.32 -24.93 34.90
CA ALA A 16 -1.90 -23.86 34.02
C ALA A 16 -2.58 -24.06 32.65
N PHE A 17 -3.63 -23.29 32.37
CA PHE A 17 -4.21 -23.17 31.04
C PHE A 17 -3.24 -22.35 30.18
N TYR A 18 -2.41 -23.03 29.38
CA TYR A 18 -1.71 -22.40 28.27
C TYR A 18 -2.70 -22.22 27.13
N THR A 19 -3.35 -21.05 27.08
CA THR A 19 -4.08 -20.61 25.89
C THR A 19 -3.05 -20.13 24.87
N GLY A 20 -2.49 -21.06 24.10
CA GLY A 20 -1.71 -20.70 22.92
C GLY A 20 -2.63 -20.01 21.93
N THR A 21 -2.38 -18.74 21.63
CA THR A 21 -3.05 -18.04 20.54
C THR A 21 -2.58 -18.69 19.23
N ALA A 22 -3.50 -19.34 18.52
CA ALA A 22 -3.25 -19.76 17.16
C ALA A 22 -3.07 -18.49 16.32
N HIS A 23 -1.83 -18.15 16.00
CA HIS A 23 -1.55 -17.13 15.01
C HIS A 23 -1.89 -17.76 13.66
N ALA A 24 -2.62 -17.04 12.82
CA ALA A 24 -2.88 -17.48 11.45
C ALA A 24 -1.54 -17.73 10.73
N ALA A 25 -1.53 -18.68 9.80
CA ALA A 25 -0.36 -18.93 8.98
C ALA A 25 -0.12 -17.71 8.08
N ALA A 26 1.11 -17.20 8.05
CA ALA A 26 1.48 -16.11 7.15
C ALA A 26 1.28 -16.53 5.68
N PHE A 27 0.70 -15.64 4.87
CA PHE A 27 0.55 -15.81 3.44
C PHE A 27 1.68 -15.08 2.69
N SER A 28 2.13 -15.66 1.57
CA SER A 28 2.98 -14.96 0.61
C SER A 28 2.78 -15.52 -0.80
N ALA A 29 2.71 -14.63 -1.79
CA ALA A 29 2.61 -14.96 -3.20
C ALA A 29 3.46 -14.02 -4.06
N ASN A 30 3.88 -14.53 -5.22
CA ASN A 30 4.48 -13.75 -6.30
C ASN A 30 3.61 -13.93 -7.54
N TYR A 31 3.03 -12.84 -8.01
CA TYR A 31 2.13 -12.77 -9.17
C TYR A 31 2.87 -12.61 -10.50
N GLY A 32 4.19 -12.42 -10.45
CA GLY A 32 5.06 -12.30 -11.62
C GLY A 32 5.21 -10.86 -12.08
N ASP A 33 5.51 -10.73 -13.37
CA ASP A 33 5.76 -9.45 -14.01
C ASP A 33 4.53 -9.02 -14.84
N PHE A 34 4.27 -7.72 -14.88
CA PHE A 34 3.17 -7.10 -15.60
C PHE A 34 3.71 -5.94 -16.46
N SER A 35 3.09 -5.69 -17.61
CA SER A 35 3.50 -4.61 -18.52
C SER A 35 2.38 -3.60 -18.67
N GLY A 36 2.68 -2.35 -18.37
CA GLY A 36 1.85 -1.19 -18.68
C GLY A 36 2.06 -0.70 -20.11
N THR A 37 1.71 0.56 -20.35
CA THR A 37 1.91 1.26 -21.63
C THR A 37 3.28 1.91 -21.73
N THR A 38 3.82 2.41 -20.61
CA THR A 38 5.09 3.13 -20.54
C THR A 38 6.02 2.63 -19.43
N VAL A 39 5.55 1.69 -18.60
CA VAL A 39 6.30 1.09 -17.50
C VAL A 39 6.06 -0.41 -17.45
N SER A 40 6.99 -1.12 -16.83
CA SER A 40 6.82 -2.52 -16.41
C SER A 40 6.87 -2.64 -14.89
N TYR A 41 6.09 -3.58 -14.38
CA TYR A 41 5.98 -3.95 -12.98
C TYR A 41 6.63 -5.31 -12.81
N ASN A 42 7.74 -5.38 -12.09
CA ASN A 42 8.49 -6.62 -11.95
C ASN A 42 8.31 -7.17 -10.54
N GLN A 43 8.16 -8.49 -10.45
CA GLN A 43 8.07 -9.23 -9.20
C GLN A 43 6.96 -8.69 -8.28
N VAL A 44 5.74 -8.57 -8.81
CA VAL A 44 4.59 -8.16 -7.98
C VAL A 44 4.32 -9.24 -6.94
N THR A 45 4.57 -8.91 -5.69
CA THR A 45 4.46 -9.81 -4.55
C THR A 45 3.45 -9.30 -3.56
N GLU A 46 2.88 -10.24 -2.82
CA GLU A 46 1.99 -10.00 -1.70
C GLU A 46 2.44 -10.84 -0.50
N SER A 47 2.27 -10.30 0.69
CA SER A 47 2.37 -11.05 1.94
C SER A 47 1.35 -10.59 2.98
N SER A 48 1.02 -11.47 3.92
CA SER A 48 0.24 -11.13 5.11
C SER A 48 0.81 -11.84 6.34
N GLY A 49 0.91 -11.09 7.44
CA GLY A 49 1.27 -11.64 8.75
C GLY A 49 0.10 -12.19 9.55
N THR A 50 -1.14 -11.86 9.18
CA THR A 50 -2.35 -12.14 9.95
C THR A 50 -3.32 -13.07 9.23
N ASP A 51 -3.13 -13.31 7.94
CA ASP A 51 -4.07 -14.03 7.09
C ASP A 51 -3.36 -15.11 6.26
N SER A 52 -4.05 -16.24 6.09
CA SER A 52 -3.51 -17.42 5.38
C SER A 52 -3.83 -17.47 3.89
N ASN A 53 -4.61 -16.51 3.40
CA ASN A 53 -5.04 -16.38 2.01
C ASN A 53 -4.56 -15.04 1.45
N ALA A 54 -4.55 -14.93 0.12
CA ALA A 54 -4.38 -13.65 -0.55
C ALA A 54 -5.49 -12.66 -0.16
N LEU A 55 -5.08 -11.46 0.19
CA LEU A 55 -5.90 -10.29 0.46
C LEU A 55 -6.04 -9.41 -0.80
N TYR A 56 -5.02 -9.30 -1.65
CA TYR A 56 -5.02 -8.43 -2.84
C TYR A 56 -5.28 -9.17 -4.16
N TYR A 57 -4.85 -10.43 -4.27
CA TYR A 57 -4.85 -11.23 -5.50
C TYR A 57 -3.96 -10.62 -6.62
N ALA A 58 -3.83 -11.34 -7.73
CA ALA A 58 -3.08 -10.85 -8.88
C ALA A 58 -3.79 -9.62 -9.50
N PRO A 59 -3.06 -8.53 -9.82
CA PRO A 59 -3.67 -7.34 -10.39
C PRO A 59 -4.10 -7.54 -11.85
N THR A 60 -4.96 -6.62 -12.29
CA THR A 60 -5.25 -6.37 -13.70
C THR A 60 -4.54 -5.09 -14.13
N VAL A 61 -4.00 -5.05 -15.35
CA VAL A 61 -3.30 -3.86 -15.86
C VAL A 61 -4.20 -3.10 -16.83
N THR A 62 -4.36 -1.80 -16.61
CA THR A 62 -5.01 -0.88 -17.56
C THR A 62 -4.16 0.37 -17.72
N GLY A 63 -3.64 0.62 -18.92
CA GLY A 63 -2.69 1.72 -19.13
C GLY A 63 -1.41 1.49 -18.33
N ASP A 64 -1.08 2.42 -17.44
CA ASP A 64 0.02 2.33 -16.47
C ASP A 64 -0.51 2.17 -15.04
N SER A 65 -1.65 1.49 -14.86
CA SER A 65 -2.28 1.26 -13.56
C SER A 65 -2.41 -0.23 -13.22
N LEU A 66 -2.11 -0.59 -11.97
CA LEU A 66 -2.33 -1.93 -11.40
C LEU A 66 -3.59 -1.94 -10.53
N ASN A 67 -4.70 -2.44 -11.07
CA ASN A 67 -5.95 -2.54 -10.35
C ASN A 67 -6.07 -3.89 -9.62
N PHE A 68 -6.29 -3.85 -8.31
CA PHE A 68 -6.46 -5.03 -7.45
C PHE A 68 -7.92 -5.14 -7.02
N ASP A 69 -8.41 -6.36 -6.82
CA ASP A 69 -9.79 -6.64 -6.36
C ASP A 69 -9.72 -7.33 -4.98
N PRO A 70 -9.45 -6.56 -3.91
CA PRO A 70 -9.05 -7.12 -2.64
C PRO A 70 -10.20 -7.74 -1.85
N ILE A 71 -9.89 -8.81 -1.11
CA ILE A 71 -10.74 -9.35 -0.05
C ILE A 71 -10.05 -9.06 1.28
N PHE A 72 -10.22 -7.82 1.76
CA PHE A 72 -9.50 -7.27 2.90
C PHE A 72 -10.53 -6.75 3.92
N SER A 73 -10.67 -7.40 5.08
CA SER A 73 -11.66 -7.00 6.09
C SER A 73 -11.30 -7.48 7.50
N ALA A 74 -11.58 -6.65 8.50
CA ALA A 74 -11.49 -7.01 9.91
C ALA A 74 -12.88 -6.95 10.58
N PHE A 75 -13.17 -7.89 11.47
CA PHE A 75 -14.42 -7.98 12.22
C PHE A 75 -14.21 -8.37 13.69
N ALA A 76 -14.75 -7.55 14.60
CA ALA A 76 -14.74 -7.83 16.03
C ALA A 76 -16.16 -7.74 16.62
N SER A 77 -16.48 -8.63 17.56
CA SER A 77 -17.73 -8.53 18.33
C SER A 77 -17.57 -9.04 19.76
N GLY A 78 -18.38 -8.50 20.67
CA GLY A 78 -18.36 -8.90 22.07
C GLY A 78 -17.21 -8.31 22.88
N ALA A 79 -17.11 -8.70 24.15
CA ALA A 79 -16.19 -8.11 25.11
C ALA A 79 -14.73 -8.46 24.79
N GLY A 80 -13.92 -7.47 24.43
CA GLY A 80 -12.51 -7.66 24.12
C GLY A 80 -12.26 -8.30 22.75
N GLY A 81 -13.25 -8.24 21.86
CA GLY A 81 -13.07 -8.68 20.48
C GLY A 81 -12.03 -7.81 19.79
N THR A 82 -11.12 -8.46 19.06
CA THR A 82 -10.09 -7.81 18.26
C THR A 82 -9.89 -8.62 17.01
N ASP A 83 -9.73 -7.94 15.90
CA ASP A 83 -9.35 -8.52 14.62
C ASP A 83 -8.46 -7.52 13.89
N THR A 84 -7.38 -8.02 13.31
CA THR A 84 -6.41 -7.23 12.57
C THR A 84 -6.07 -8.00 11.31
N THR A 85 -6.27 -7.35 10.18
CA THR A 85 -5.88 -7.83 8.85
C THR A 85 -4.76 -6.93 8.37
N ASP A 86 -3.60 -7.50 8.09
CA ASP A 86 -2.38 -6.83 7.69
C ASP A 86 -1.88 -7.44 6.38
N GLY A 87 -1.75 -6.60 5.36
CA GLY A 87 -1.36 -7.00 4.02
C GLY A 87 -0.31 -6.07 3.45
N GLN A 88 0.67 -6.68 2.80
CA GLN A 88 1.80 -6.00 2.19
C GLN A 88 1.88 -6.31 0.70
N LEU A 89 2.19 -5.30 -0.12
CA LEU A 89 2.51 -5.44 -1.54
C LEU A 89 3.91 -4.92 -1.81
N GLY A 90 4.67 -5.63 -2.64
CA GLY A 90 6.02 -5.23 -3.04
C GLY A 90 6.26 -5.44 -4.54
N PHE A 91 6.86 -4.47 -5.22
CA PHE A 91 7.24 -4.60 -6.64
C PHE A 91 8.25 -3.56 -7.10
N ASP A 92 8.98 -3.89 -8.16
CA ASP A 92 9.81 -2.94 -8.91
C ASP A 92 9.00 -2.31 -10.04
N ILE A 93 9.24 -1.02 -10.31
CA ILE A 93 8.71 -0.29 -11.46
C ILE A 93 9.88 0.14 -12.31
N HIS A 94 9.84 -0.21 -13.58
CA HIS A 94 10.83 0.17 -14.58
C HIS A 94 10.15 0.98 -15.67
N SER A 95 10.68 2.16 -15.99
CA SER A 95 10.21 2.89 -17.17
C SER A 95 10.72 2.24 -18.45
N ASP A 96 9.86 2.21 -19.46
CA ASP A 96 10.26 1.80 -20.79
C ASP A 96 11.20 2.86 -21.41
N PRO A 97 12.07 2.47 -22.35
CA PRO A 97 12.99 3.41 -22.99
C PRO A 97 12.29 4.64 -23.57
N GLY A 98 12.75 5.84 -23.18
CA GLY A 98 12.15 7.10 -23.58
C GLY A 98 11.00 7.58 -22.68
N ASN A 99 10.72 6.91 -21.56
CA ASN A 99 9.79 7.36 -20.53
C ASN A 99 10.50 7.47 -19.18
N PHE A 100 9.91 8.26 -18.28
CA PHE A 100 10.37 8.40 -16.90
C PHE A 100 9.18 8.51 -15.94
N ILE A 101 9.40 8.07 -14.71
CA ILE A 101 8.39 7.99 -13.64
C ILE A 101 8.31 9.37 -12.96
N ASN A 102 7.18 10.07 -13.13
CA ASN A 102 6.98 11.38 -12.51
C ASN A 102 6.18 11.28 -11.21
N LYS A 103 4.99 10.67 -11.26
CA LYS A 103 4.08 10.59 -10.10
C LYS A 103 3.59 9.18 -9.89
N LEU A 104 3.48 8.83 -8.61
CA LEU A 104 2.80 7.64 -8.15
C LEU A 104 1.49 8.06 -7.50
N MET A 105 0.38 7.48 -7.95
CA MET A 105 -0.95 7.79 -7.43
C MET A 105 -1.59 6.52 -6.87
N PHE A 106 -2.16 6.63 -5.67
CA PHE A 106 -2.83 5.55 -4.98
C PHE A 106 -4.22 6.02 -4.55
N SER A 107 -5.20 5.15 -4.69
CA SER A 107 -6.56 5.36 -4.21
C SER A 107 -7.13 4.07 -3.69
N GLU A 108 -7.80 4.14 -2.55
CA GLU A 108 -8.51 3.02 -1.96
C GLU A 108 -9.82 3.46 -1.32
N ARG A 109 -10.76 2.52 -1.30
CA ARG A 109 -12.09 2.75 -0.74
C ARG A 109 -12.60 1.53 -0.01
N GLY A 110 -13.43 1.77 0.97
CA GLY A 110 -14.07 0.72 1.71
C GLY A 110 -15.27 1.20 2.51
N ASP A 111 -15.78 0.31 3.35
CA ASP A 111 -16.86 0.59 4.27
C ASP A 111 -16.47 0.24 5.70
N PHE A 112 -17.18 0.83 6.65
CA PHE A 112 -17.12 0.45 8.05
C PHE A 112 -18.53 0.42 8.64
N SER A 113 -18.73 -0.40 9.66
CA SER A 113 -19.96 -0.45 10.44
C SER A 113 -19.66 -0.78 11.89
N LEU A 114 -20.09 0.10 12.79
CA LEU A 114 -19.94 0.01 14.23
C LEU A 114 -21.32 -0.01 14.84
N SER A 115 -21.59 -0.92 15.78
CA SER A 115 -22.87 -0.97 16.47
C SER A 115 -22.74 -1.30 17.94
N GLY A 116 -23.67 -0.80 18.76
CA GLY A 116 -23.72 -1.07 20.20
C GLY A 116 -24.56 -0.05 20.97
N PHE A 117 -24.94 -0.35 22.21
CA PHE A 117 -25.88 0.49 23.00
C PHE A 117 -25.28 1.18 24.22
N SER A 118 -24.12 0.74 24.73
CA SER A 118 -23.61 1.20 26.03
C SER A 118 -22.09 1.31 26.13
N ASN A 119 -21.36 0.77 25.16
CA ASN A 119 -19.91 0.73 25.08
C ASN A 119 -19.47 1.14 23.67
N ASP A 120 -18.16 1.21 23.43
CA ASP A 120 -17.61 1.58 22.14
C ASP A 120 -17.24 0.39 21.25
N ALA A 121 -17.30 0.63 19.95
CA ALA A 121 -16.69 -0.16 18.90
C ALA A 121 -15.76 0.77 18.11
N TYR A 122 -14.66 0.22 17.61
CA TYR A 122 -13.62 0.96 16.92
C TYR A 122 -13.20 0.22 15.67
N ALA A 123 -13.05 0.96 14.57
CA ALA A 123 -12.48 0.48 13.34
C ALA A 123 -11.36 1.43 12.90
N ASP A 124 -10.34 0.91 12.25
CA ASP A 124 -9.20 1.69 11.77
C ASP A 124 -8.69 1.15 10.45
N VAL A 125 -8.30 2.07 9.56
CA VAL A 125 -7.54 1.78 8.34
C VAL A 125 -6.25 2.61 8.35
N SER A 126 -5.14 1.96 8.04
CA SER A 126 -3.87 2.63 7.82
C SER A 126 -3.19 2.10 6.57
N ALA A 127 -2.48 2.98 5.87
CA ALA A 127 -1.70 2.63 4.69
C ALA A 127 -0.40 3.43 4.68
N SER A 128 0.73 2.73 4.65
CA SER A 128 2.07 3.30 4.56
C SER A 128 2.72 2.87 3.25
N PHE A 129 3.43 3.80 2.63
CA PHE A 129 4.17 3.58 1.38
C PHE A 129 5.65 3.81 1.64
N PHE A 130 6.47 2.90 1.12
CA PHE A 130 7.92 2.99 1.12
C PHE A 130 8.38 2.97 -0.33
N VAL A 131 9.15 3.97 -0.69
CA VAL A 131 9.63 4.23 -2.05
C VAL A 131 11.14 4.25 -2.02
N GLU A 132 11.76 3.46 -2.88
CA GLU A 132 13.21 3.48 -3.09
C GLU A 132 13.49 3.77 -4.57
N ILE A 133 14.04 4.95 -4.85
CA ILE A 133 14.46 5.33 -6.21
C ILE A 133 15.86 4.75 -6.45
N LEU A 134 15.96 3.91 -7.47
CA LEU A 134 17.15 3.10 -7.75
C LEU A 134 17.93 3.62 -8.97
N GLU A 135 17.23 4.09 -10.00
CA GLU A 135 17.84 4.59 -11.24
C GLU A 135 17.22 5.92 -11.67
N VAL A 136 18.06 6.84 -12.15
CA VAL A 136 17.69 8.15 -12.69
C VAL A 136 18.36 8.31 -14.04
N ASP A 137 17.61 8.72 -15.06
CA ASP A 137 18.08 8.84 -16.45
C ASP A 137 18.75 7.57 -17.00
N GLY A 138 18.26 6.39 -16.59
CA GLY A 138 18.83 5.09 -16.98
C GLY A 138 20.17 4.77 -16.35
N VAL A 139 20.58 5.52 -15.32
CA VAL A 139 21.81 5.30 -14.56
C VAL A 139 21.47 5.01 -13.10
N ALA A 140 22.01 3.92 -12.58
CA ALA A 140 21.87 3.57 -11.17
C ALA A 140 22.47 4.66 -10.26
N LEU A 141 21.71 5.02 -9.22
CA LEU A 141 22.19 5.91 -8.18
C LEU A 141 23.29 5.21 -7.37
N PRO A 142 24.32 5.94 -6.91
CA PRO A 142 25.38 5.34 -6.10
C PRO A 142 24.86 4.81 -4.75
N GLN A 143 23.77 5.41 -4.25
CA GLN A 143 23.00 4.95 -3.11
C GLN A 143 21.52 5.19 -3.42
N PRO A 144 20.62 4.23 -3.17
CA PRO A 144 19.20 4.43 -3.37
C PRO A 144 18.63 5.59 -2.54
N LEU A 145 17.71 6.34 -3.13
CA LEU A 145 16.98 7.40 -2.42
C LEU A 145 15.69 6.82 -1.83
N ASN A 146 15.63 6.80 -0.50
CA ASN A 146 14.49 6.25 0.24
C ASN A 146 13.54 7.37 0.70
N ALA A 147 12.24 7.15 0.52
CA ALA A 147 11.17 8.01 1.02
C ALA A 147 10.04 7.15 1.59
N SER A 148 9.32 7.67 2.58
CA SER A 148 8.13 7.02 3.12
C SER A 148 7.04 8.03 3.41
N THR A 149 5.79 7.65 3.16
CA THR A 149 4.62 8.49 3.47
C THR A 149 3.45 7.63 3.90
N ALA A 150 2.51 8.22 4.63
CA ALA A 150 1.25 7.58 5.01
C ALA A 150 0.09 8.21 4.25
N MET A 151 -0.90 7.38 3.91
CA MET A 151 -2.15 7.86 3.31
C MET A 151 -2.96 8.66 4.33
N THR A 152 -3.72 9.62 3.82
CA THR A 152 -4.77 10.29 4.60
C THR A 152 -6.14 9.84 4.14
N PHE A 153 -7.06 9.72 5.08
CA PHE A 153 -8.40 9.17 4.82
C PHE A 153 -9.52 10.20 4.99
N ASN A 154 -10.68 9.91 4.41
CA ASN A 154 -11.92 10.65 4.54
C ASN A 154 -13.01 9.66 5.01
N PRO A 155 -13.88 9.99 5.97
CA PRO A 155 -14.07 11.29 6.64
C PRO A 155 -13.00 11.69 7.66
N ASN A 156 -12.21 10.74 8.17
CA ASN A 156 -11.25 10.99 9.23
C ASN A 156 -9.83 10.85 8.70
N ALA A 157 -9.03 11.92 8.73
CA ALA A 157 -7.68 11.97 8.15
C ALA A 157 -6.75 10.86 8.65
N ASN A 158 -6.95 10.40 9.88
CA ASN A 158 -6.17 9.34 10.53
C ASN A 158 -6.72 7.92 10.31
N GLY A 159 -7.81 7.75 9.55
CA GLY A 159 -8.38 6.43 9.26
C GLY A 159 -9.15 5.77 10.40
N SER A 160 -9.29 6.44 11.54
CA SER A 160 -9.95 5.87 12.73
C SER A 160 -11.44 6.23 12.80
N PHE A 161 -12.27 5.27 13.19
CA PHE A 161 -13.72 5.41 13.39
C PHE A 161 -14.11 4.88 14.76
N LEU A 162 -14.84 5.68 15.54
CA LEU A 162 -15.29 5.33 16.89
C LEU A 162 -16.81 5.48 16.98
N LEU A 163 -17.50 4.46 17.51
CA LEU A 163 -18.96 4.44 17.61
C LEU A 163 -19.51 5.67 18.32
N SER A 164 -18.95 6.04 19.48
CA SER A 164 -19.35 7.23 20.24
C SER A 164 -19.14 8.57 19.49
N ALA A 165 -18.26 8.62 18.48
CA ALA A 165 -18.04 9.81 17.67
C ALA A 165 -19.09 9.98 16.56
N GLY A 166 -19.59 8.90 15.98
CA GLY A 166 -20.59 8.95 14.90
C GLY A 166 -22.05 8.83 15.36
N GLY A 167 -22.27 8.44 16.62
CA GLY A 167 -23.59 8.32 17.23
C GLY A 167 -23.96 6.88 17.57
N VAL A 168 -24.72 6.73 18.63
CA VAL A 168 -25.20 5.44 19.16
C VAL A 168 -26.66 5.26 18.72
N PRO A 169 -27.12 4.07 18.28
CA PRO A 169 -26.47 2.77 18.42
C PRO A 169 -25.70 2.27 17.20
N LEU A 170 -25.64 3.05 16.14
CA LEU A 170 -25.08 2.65 14.85
C LEU A 170 -24.27 3.81 14.28
N TYR A 171 -23.05 3.50 13.86
CA TYR A 171 -22.22 4.38 13.06
C TYR A 171 -21.62 3.58 11.91
N ASP A 172 -22.07 3.87 10.70
CA ASP A 172 -21.56 3.27 9.46
C ASP A 172 -21.21 4.36 8.45
N GLY A 173 -20.43 3.99 7.44
CA GLY A 173 -20.05 4.90 6.38
C GLY A 173 -19.11 4.29 5.37
N ILE A 174 -18.82 5.09 4.34
CA ILE A 174 -17.79 4.83 3.36
C ILE A 174 -16.55 5.61 3.77
N TRP A 175 -15.39 4.97 3.65
CA TRP A 175 -14.11 5.63 3.76
C TRP A 175 -13.37 5.60 2.42
N SER A 176 -12.55 6.61 2.19
CA SER A 176 -11.67 6.68 1.03
C SER A 176 -10.32 7.23 1.45
N GLY A 177 -9.26 6.76 0.82
CA GLY A 177 -7.92 7.30 0.96
C GLY A 177 -7.33 7.56 -0.42
N ASP A 178 -6.60 8.67 -0.54
CA ASP A 178 -5.89 9.04 -1.76
C ASP A 178 -4.49 9.53 -1.38
N MET A 179 -3.48 9.16 -2.17
CA MET A 179 -2.09 9.57 -1.97
C MET A 179 -1.42 9.85 -3.32
N MET A 180 -0.58 10.87 -3.35
CA MET A 180 0.26 11.20 -4.50
C MET A 180 1.69 11.40 -4.02
N ILE A 181 2.64 10.69 -4.64
CA ILE A 181 4.07 10.84 -4.41
C ILE A 181 4.67 11.47 -5.66
N ASP A 182 5.22 12.68 -5.51
CA ASP A 182 5.87 13.42 -6.59
C ASP A 182 7.36 13.06 -6.61
N ILE A 183 7.76 12.19 -7.55
CA ILE A 183 9.12 11.66 -7.63
C ILE A 183 10.10 12.75 -8.05
N GLU A 184 9.67 13.67 -8.91
CA GLU A 184 10.49 14.79 -9.35
C GLU A 184 10.84 15.71 -8.19
N ASP A 185 9.84 16.07 -7.38
CA ASP A 185 10.03 16.88 -6.18
C ASP A 185 10.96 16.18 -5.17
N LEU A 186 10.83 14.86 -4.98
CA LEU A 186 11.75 14.08 -4.14
C LEU A 186 13.20 14.14 -4.63
N LEU A 187 13.44 14.02 -5.93
CA LEU A 187 14.78 14.13 -6.52
C LEU A 187 15.37 15.53 -6.30
N VAL A 188 14.59 16.59 -6.57
CA VAL A 188 15.02 17.98 -6.41
C VAL A 188 15.33 18.31 -4.95
N GLN A 189 14.47 17.92 -4.01
CA GLN A 189 14.67 18.17 -2.57
C GLN A 189 15.93 17.49 -2.02
N ASN A 190 16.31 16.35 -2.59
CA ASN A 190 17.52 15.62 -2.22
C ASN A 190 18.75 16.04 -3.04
N GLY A 191 18.65 17.09 -3.86
CA GLY A 191 19.76 17.63 -4.63
C GLY A 191 20.27 16.71 -5.75
N ILE A 192 19.43 15.77 -6.22
CA ILE A 192 19.76 14.89 -7.33
C ILE A 192 19.44 15.63 -8.63
N THR A 193 20.47 15.85 -9.45
CA THR A 193 20.31 16.44 -10.78
C THR A 193 19.93 15.38 -11.79
N PHE A 194 18.94 15.67 -12.65
CA PHE A 194 18.48 14.77 -13.71
C PHE A 194 18.14 15.57 -14.98
N VAL A 195 18.07 14.89 -16.12
CA VAL A 195 17.62 15.42 -17.40
C VAL A 195 16.15 15.08 -17.66
N ASN A 196 15.79 13.81 -17.43
CA ASN A 196 14.45 13.29 -17.66
C ASN A 196 13.76 12.94 -16.33
N GLY A 197 14.37 12.10 -15.49
CA GLY A 197 13.81 11.75 -14.17
C GLY A 197 14.10 10.31 -13.72
N ALA A 198 13.32 9.81 -12.77
CA ALA A 198 13.46 8.44 -12.28
C ALA A 198 13.08 7.41 -13.36
N THR A 199 13.85 6.33 -13.44
CA THR A 199 13.68 5.25 -14.42
C THR A 199 13.50 3.88 -13.78
N LYS A 200 13.93 3.71 -12.51
CA LYS A 200 13.63 2.52 -11.72
C LYS A 200 13.31 2.90 -10.27
N ILE A 201 12.21 2.35 -9.76
CA ILE A 201 11.76 2.53 -8.38
C ILE A 201 11.37 1.17 -7.81
N HIS A 202 11.73 0.89 -6.56
CA HIS A 202 11.15 -0.18 -5.77
C HIS A 202 10.08 0.38 -4.84
N MET A 203 8.94 -0.32 -4.75
CA MET A 203 7.77 0.08 -3.99
C MET A 203 7.37 -1.00 -3.01
N GLU A 204 7.14 -0.60 -1.77
CA GLU A 204 6.43 -1.41 -0.78
C GLU A 204 5.22 -0.63 -0.25
N LEU A 205 4.09 -1.32 -0.10
CA LEU A 205 2.88 -0.83 0.52
C LEU A 205 2.56 -1.74 1.69
N ASP A 206 2.27 -1.15 2.84
CA ASP A 206 1.76 -1.82 4.03
C ASP A 206 0.37 -1.24 4.34
N ASN A 207 -0.64 -2.11 4.38
CA ASN A 207 -2.00 -1.72 4.75
C ASN A 207 -2.48 -2.57 5.91
N THR A 208 -3.09 -1.92 6.90
CA THR A 208 -3.67 -2.61 8.05
C THR A 208 -5.10 -2.14 8.27
N LEU A 209 -6.01 -3.10 8.43
CA LEU A 209 -7.36 -2.88 8.97
C LEU A 209 -7.44 -3.45 10.38
N THR A 210 -8.00 -2.69 11.31
CA THR A 210 -8.23 -3.15 12.69
C THR A 210 -9.68 -2.94 13.09
N ALA A 211 -10.27 -3.93 13.74
CA ALA A 211 -11.58 -3.86 14.37
C ALA A 211 -11.47 -4.23 15.86
N LEU A 212 -12.00 -3.39 16.75
CA LEU A 212 -12.06 -3.63 18.19
C LEU A 212 -13.49 -3.49 18.69
N SER A 213 -13.89 -4.37 19.60
CA SER A 213 -15.21 -4.33 20.23
C SER A 213 -15.15 -4.50 21.75
N GLN A 214 -16.10 -3.85 22.41
CA GLN A 214 -16.38 -3.98 23.83
C GLN A 214 -17.66 -4.79 24.05
N ALA A 215 -18.02 -5.03 25.30
CA ALA A 215 -19.20 -5.82 25.63
C ALA A 215 -20.47 -5.20 25.03
N GLY A 216 -21.21 -5.97 24.22
CA GLY A 216 -22.43 -5.49 23.57
C GLY A 216 -22.21 -4.55 22.39
N THR A 217 -21.00 -4.54 21.80
CA THR A 217 -20.71 -3.82 20.55
C THR A 217 -20.15 -4.76 19.48
N SER A 218 -20.15 -4.30 18.23
CA SER A 218 -19.48 -4.92 17.09
C SER A 218 -18.81 -3.86 16.22
N ALA A 219 -17.66 -4.21 15.64
CA ALA A 219 -16.94 -3.41 14.67
C ALA A 219 -16.66 -4.23 13.42
N TYR A 220 -16.82 -3.60 12.27
CA TYR A 220 -16.49 -4.15 10.97
C TYR A 220 -15.86 -3.06 10.12
N ILE A 221 -14.83 -3.42 9.37
CA ILE A 221 -14.23 -2.57 8.34
C ILE A 221 -13.75 -3.45 7.19
N ALA A 222 -13.96 -3.01 5.96
CA ALA A 222 -13.45 -3.70 4.80
C ALA A 222 -13.05 -2.75 3.69
N LYS A 223 -12.01 -3.15 2.96
CA LYS A 223 -11.68 -2.58 1.66
C LYS A 223 -12.61 -3.18 0.62
N LYS A 224 -13.14 -2.32 -0.26
CA LYS A 224 -14.02 -2.71 -1.36
C LYS A 224 -13.38 -2.48 -2.71
N ASP A 225 -12.42 -1.58 -2.77
CA ASP A 225 -11.80 -1.17 -4.00
C ASP A 225 -10.38 -0.69 -3.77
N PHE A 226 -9.48 -1.13 -4.64
CA PHE A 226 -8.14 -0.64 -4.75
C PHE A 226 -7.86 -0.40 -6.25
N GLN A 227 -8.45 0.68 -6.80
CA GLN A 227 -8.23 1.12 -8.19
C GLN A 227 -6.79 1.56 -8.46
N GLY A 228 -5.93 1.48 -7.45
CA GLY A 228 -4.74 0.66 -7.58
C GLY A 228 -3.66 1.24 -8.45
N PHE A 229 -2.69 1.83 -7.77
CA PHE A 229 -1.40 2.26 -8.27
C PHE A 229 -1.34 2.70 -9.73
N SER A 230 -1.41 4.01 -9.97
CA SER A 230 -1.15 4.57 -11.30
C SER A 230 0.19 5.28 -11.34
N VAL A 231 0.95 5.01 -12.40
CA VAL A 231 2.12 5.81 -12.76
C VAL A 231 1.70 6.86 -13.78
N THR A 232 2.10 8.10 -13.54
CA THR A 232 2.16 9.09 -14.62
C THR A 232 3.58 9.13 -15.16
N ALA A 233 3.78 8.56 -16.35
CA ALA A 233 5.01 8.72 -17.09
C ALA A 233 4.89 9.85 -18.11
N ILE A 234 5.97 10.58 -18.31
CA ILE A 234 6.06 11.62 -19.34
C ILE A 234 7.00 11.11 -20.42
N PRO A 235 6.57 11.07 -21.70
CA PRO A 235 7.48 10.75 -22.79
C PRO A 235 8.60 11.78 -22.86
N GLU A 236 9.83 11.34 -23.17
CA GLU A 236 10.91 12.24 -23.50
C GLU A 236 10.45 13.22 -24.59
N PRO A 237 10.77 14.53 -24.47
CA PRO A 237 10.46 15.49 -25.51
C PRO A 237 10.99 14.99 -26.86
N ALA A 238 10.24 15.20 -27.95
CA ALA A 238 10.62 14.78 -29.30
C ALA A 238 11.89 15.47 -29.86
N THR A 239 12.72 16.05 -29.00
CA THR A 239 13.99 16.72 -29.28
C THR A 239 14.98 15.78 -29.99
N LEU A 240 14.99 14.47 -29.69
CA LEU A 240 15.80 13.49 -30.45
C LEU A 240 15.33 13.35 -31.91
N GLY A 241 14.01 13.43 -32.14
CA GLY A 241 13.43 13.50 -33.49
C GLY A 241 13.84 14.77 -34.22
N LEU A 242 13.88 15.91 -33.52
CA LEU A 242 14.33 17.17 -34.12
C LEU A 242 15.82 17.16 -34.49
N VAL A 243 16.69 16.59 -33.66
CA VAL A 243 18.14 16.49 -33.96
C VAL A 243 18.38 15.64 -35.21
N SER A 244 17.66 14.54 -35.37
CA SER A 244 17.78 13.68 -36.57
C SER A 244 17.26 14.36 -37.84
N ILE A 245 16.17 15.13 -37.77
CA ILE A 245 15.66 15.92 -38.90
C ILE A 245 16.60 17.07 -39.27
N PHE A 246 17.15 17.79 -38.28
CA PHE A 246 18.13 18.85 -38.52
C PHE A 246 19.42 18.30 -39.14
N SER A 247 19.89 17.15 -38.66
CA SER A 247 21.07 16.49 -39.22
C SER A 247 20.83 16.07 -40.67
N ALA A 248 19.68 15.48 -40.98
CA ALA A 248 19.31 15.12 -42.35
C ALA A 248 19.21 16.35 -43.26
N GLY A 249 18.59 17.45 -42.81
CA GLY A 249 18.47 18.70 -43.57
C GLY A 249 19.82 19.35 -43.94
N LEU A 250 20.81 19.26 -43.05
CA LEU A 250 22.18 19.74 -43.30
C LEU A 250 22.92 18.90 -44.37
N PHE A 251 22.63 17.61 -44.50
CA PHE A 251 23.22 16.78 -45.56
C PHE A 251 22.62 17.06 -46.95
N PHE A 252 21.34 17.45 -47.04
CA PHE A 252 20.69 17.73 -48.32
C PHE A 252 20.97 19.13 -48.89
N THR A 253 21.39 20.10 -48.07
CA THR A 253 21.65 21.48 -48.53
C THR A 253 23.03 21.69 -49.15
N ARG A 254 23.94 20.71 -49.07
CA ARG A 254 25.34 20.86 -49.54
C ARG A 254 25.58 20.59 -51.04
N ARG A 255 24.53 20.44 -51.87
CA ARG A 255 24.67 19.96 -53.27
C ARG A 255 24.23 20.91 -54.39
N LEU A 256 24.09 22.21 -54.14
CA LEU A 256 23.69 23.18 -55.17
C LEU A 256 24.61 24.42 -55.21
N PHE A 257 25.84 24.25 -55.69
CA PHE A 257 26.59 25.36 -56.30
C PHE A 257 27.32 24.85 -57.55
N PRO A 258 26.80 25.13 -58.77
CA PRO A 258 27.58 24.93 -59.99
C PRO A 258 28.65 26.02 -60.10
N ALA A 259 29.89 25.62 -60.34
CA ALA A 259 30.97 26.53 -60.68
C ALA A 259 30.72 27.16 -62.05
N VAL A 260 30.79 28.49 -62.13
CA VAL A 260 30.89 29.28 -63.36
C VAL A 260 32.29 29.86 -63.42
#